data_AF-A0A4D4JI33-F1
#
_entry.id   AF-A0A4D4JI33-F1
#
_cell.length_a   1.000
_cell.length_b   1.000
_cell.length_c   1.000
_cell.angle_alpha   90.00
_cell.angle_beta   90.00
_cell.angle_gamma   90.00
#
_symmetry.space_group_name_H-M   'P 1'
#
loop_
_entity.id
_entity.type
_entity.pdbx_description
1 polymer ?
#
loop_
_entity_poly.entity_id
_entity_poly.type
_entity_poly.pdbx_seq_one_letter_code
_entity_poly.pdbx_strand_id
1 'polypeptide(L)' 'MVITMGCGDACPIYPGKRYLNWELDDPAGKTMEQVRPIRDEIDRRVTALLAEPVPATT' A
#
# COMPACT_ATOMS: atom_id res chain seq x y z
N MET A 1 -3.20 -10.22 -3.47
CA MET A 1 -2.85 -8.83 -3.84
C MET A 1 -1.52 -8.50 -3.18
N VAL A 2 -0.69 -7.70 -3.84
CA VAL A 2 0.59 -7.21 -3.33
C VAL A 2 0.56 -5.69 -3.42
N ILE A 3 0.97 -5.00 -2.36
CA ILE A 3 1.06 -3.54 -2.31
C ILE A 3 2.53 -3.19 -2.07
N THR A 4 3.10 -2.32 -2.91
CA THR A 4 4.47 -1.82 -2.77
C THR A 4 4.43 -0.35 -2.37
N MET A 5 5.28 0.02 -1.41
CA MET A 5 5.41 1.40 -0.89
C MET A 5 6.86 1.86 -1.04
N GLY A 6 7.39 1.83 -2.26
CA GLY A 6 8.71 2.40 -2.58
C GLY A 6 9.94 1.58 -2.12
N CYS A 7 9.84 0.25 -1.99
CA CYS A 7 10.90 -0.58 -1.41
C CYS A 7 12.25 -0.56 -2.16
N GLY A 8 12.34 -0.07 -3.40
CA GLY A 8 13.59 -0.04 -4.19
C GLY A 8 14.17 -1.41 -4.56
N ASP A 9 13.82 -2.46 -3.81
CA ASP A 9 14.15 -3.85 -4.06
C ASP A 9 13.11 -4.54 -4.94
N ALA A 10 13.59 -5.40 -5.83
CA ALA A 10 12.74 -6.23 -6.67
C ALA A 10 11.99 -7.25 -5.80
N CYS A 11 10.73 -6.98 -5.45
CA CYS A 11 9.86 -8.00 -4.88
C CYS A 11 9.62 -9.13 -5.90
N PRO A 12 9.65 -10.40 -5.48
CA PRO A 12 9.29 -11.51 -6.36
C PRO A 12 7.87 -11.35 -6.92
N ILE A 13 7.72 -11.58 -8.23
CA ILE A 13 6.42 -11.52 -8.90
C ILE A 13 5.69 -12.85 -8.73
N TYR A 14 4.51 -12.80 -8.12
CA TYR A 14 3.61 -13.91 -7.89
C TYR A 14 2.48 -13.90 -8.93
N PRO A 15 2.32 -14.96 -9.74
CA PRO A 15 1.29 -15.03 -10.76
C PRO A 15 -0.12 -14.99 -10.14
N GLY A 16 -1.05 -14.32 -10.84
CA GLY A 16 -2.45 -14.20 -10.42
C GLY A 16 -2.69 -13.24 -9.25
N LYS A 17 -1.70 -12.44 -8.83
CA LYS A 17 -1.89 -11.40 -7.80
C LYS A 17 -2.03 -10.02 -8.45
N ARG A 18 -3.00 -9.23 -7.99
CA ARG A 18 -3.05 -7.78 -8.27
C ARG A 18 -1.88 -7.09 -7.56
N TYR A 19 -1.11 -6.29 -8.28
CA TYR A 19 -0.03 -5.45 -7.75
C TYR A 19 -0.49 -3.98 -7.73
N LEU A 20 -0.31 -3.31 -6.61
CA LEU A 20 -0.59 -1.88 -6.44
C LEU A 20 0.67 -1.18 -5.95
N ASN A 21 1.05 -0.08 -6.58
CA ASN A 21 2.14 0.76 -6.10
C ASN A 21 1.55 2.01 -5.44
N TRP A 22 1.90 2.23 -4.17
CA TRP A 22 1.51 3.40 -3.41
C TRP A 22 2.71 4.31 -3.28
N GLU A 23 2.66 5.44 -3.97
CA GLU A 23 3.58 6.54 -3.73
C GLU A 23 3.23 7.15 -2.36
N LEU A 24 4.18 7.04 -1.43
CA LEU A 24 4.12 7.52 -0.07
C LEU A 24 5.51 8.02 0.30
N ASP A 25 5.57 9.07 1.10
CA ASP A 25 6.84 9.53 1.65
C ASP A 25 7.47 8.47 2.56
N ASP A 26 8.80 8.35 2.51
CA ASP A 26 9.55 7.50 3.44
C ASP A 26 9.44 8.07 4.88
N PRO A 27 8.95 7.28 5.85
CA PRO A 27 8.92 7.69 7.25
C PRO A 27 10.29 7.66 7.93
N ALA A 28 11.32 7.05 7.33
CA ALA A 28 12.64 6.92 7.94
C ALA A 28 13.24 8.29 8.29
N GLY A 29 13.70 8.44 9.53
CA GLY A 29 14.29 9.68 10.03
C GLY A 29 13.32 10.83 10.30
N LYS A 30 12.01 10.66 10.07
CA LYS A 30 10.98 11.67 10.37
C LYS A 30 10.53 11.61 11.83
N THR A 31 10.01 12.73 12.35
CA THR A 31 9.41 12.77 13.69
C THR A 31 8.05 12.08 13.72
N MET A 32 7.57 11.73 14.91
CA MET A 32 6.23 11.12 15.08
C MET A 32 5.11 11.96 14.47
N GLU A 33 5.19 13.28 14.57
CA GLU A 33 4.19 14.19 13.99
C GLU A 33 4.19 14.13 12.47
N GLN A 34 5.36 13.96 11.85
CA GLN A 34 5.52 13.83 10.40
C GLN A 34 5.14 12.42 9.89
N VAL A 35 5.27 11.39 10.73
CA VAL A 35 4.88 10.01 10.39
C VAL A 35 3.37 9.79 10.45
N ARG A 36 2.67 10.42 11.40
CA ARG A 36 1.21 10.31 11.56
C ARG A 36 0.43 10.50 10.24
N PRO A 37 0.64 11.56 9.43
CA PRO A 37 -0.10 11.72 8.18
C PRO A 37 0.19 10.62 7.15
N ILE A 38 1.42 10.08 7.11
CA ILE A 38 1.76 8.94 6.21
C ILE A 38 0.96 7.71 6.63
N ARG A 39 0.93 7.41 7.94
CA ARG A 39 0.14 6.30 8.49
C ARG A 39 -1.35 6.48 8.23
N ASP A 40 -1.88 7.69 8.40
CA ASP A 40 -3.31 7.96 8.24
C ASP A 40 -3.73 7.83 6.76
N GLU A 41 -2.85 8.15 5.80
CA GLU A 41 -3.09 7.88 4.38
C GLU A 41 -3.08 6.38 4.08
N ILE A 42 -2.17 5.60 4.70
CA ILE A 42 -2.17 4.13 4.59
C ILE A 42 -3.49 3.55 5.10
N ASP A 43 -3.95 4.00 6.28
CA ASP A 43 -5.21 3.56 6.88
C ASP A 43 -6.41 3.83 5.97
N ARG A 44 -6.49 5.04 5.40
CA ARG A 44 -7.53 5.42 4.44
C ARG A 44 -7.52 4.52 3.22
N ARG A 45 -6.35 4.27 2.62
CA ARG A 45 -6.24 3.43 1.42
C ARG A 45 -6.58 1.96 1.72
N VAL A 46 -6.12 1.41 2.84
CA VAL A 46 -6.47 0.05 3.27
C VAL A 46 -7.97 -0.08 3.50
N THR A 47 -8.59 0.87 4.18
CA THR A 47 -10.04 0.86 4.42
C THR A 47 -10.82 0.90 3.12
N ALA A 48 -10.41 1.75 2.16
CA ALA A 48 -11.02 1.79 0.83
C ALA A 48 -10.89 0.45 0.11
N LEU A 49 -9.71 -0.18 0.14
CA LEU A 49 -9.48 -1.50 -0.47
C LEU A 49 -10.36 -2.59 0.14
N LEU A 50 -10.58 -2.56 1.46
CA LEU A 50 -11.44 -3.53 2.13
C LEU A 50 -12.92 -3.36 1.75
N ALA A 51 -13.31 -2.14 1.37
CA ALA A 51 -14.65 -1.84 0.87
C ALA A 51 -14.83 -2.13 -0.63
N GLU A 52 -13.75 -2.42 -1.38
CA GLU A 52 -13.85 -2.76 -2.79
C GLU A 52 -14.58 -4.12 -2.97
N PRO A 53 -15.62 -4.19 -3.81
CA PRO A 53 -16.25 -5.48 -4.12
C PRO A 53 -15.24 -6.37 -4.86
N VAL A 54 -15.06 -7.60 -4.37
CA VAL A 54 -14.23 -8.59 -5.06
C VAL A 54 -14.92 -8.94 -6.38
N PRO A 55 -14.21 -8.88 -7.54
CA PRO A 55 -14.81 -9.26 -8.80
C PRO A 55 -15.27 -10.72 -8.74
N ALA A 56 -16.54 -10.97 -9.09
CA ALA A 56 -17.08 -12.31 -9.21
C ALA A 56 -16.28 -13.06 -10.29
N THR A 57 -15.78 -14.24 -9.94
CA THR A 57 -15.10 -15.12 -10.89
C THR A 57 -16.18 -15.80 -11.74
N THR A 58 -16.29 -15.43 -13.01
CA THR A 58 -17.12 -16.12 -14.01
C THR A 58 -16.37 -17.30 -14.60
#